data_AF-A0A8J3VW27-F1
#
_entry.id   AF-A0A8J3VW27-F1
#
_cell.length_a   1.000
_cell.length_b   1.000
_cell.length_c   1.000
_cell.angle_alpha   90.00
_cell.angle_beta   90.00
_cell.angle_gamma   90.00
#
_symmetry.space_group_name_H-M   'P 1'
#
loop_
_entity.id
_entity.type
_entity.pdbx_description
1 polymer ?
#
loop_
_entity_poly.entity_id
_entity_poly.type
_entity_poly.pdbx_seq_one_letter_code
_entity_poly.pdbx_strand_id
1 'polypeptide(L)'
;MTLLRTPEASALCGADHHRLGYVPHYTRVFAPGPAIYAAWTQLVTALWAGMDERRDELVRHAAARRLRARYCVLAHATVLQSTFLDTDSLLAIAVDRHGSDLDPLRAHLSNMEIFHVVAAVAACRFCTAVLDATHTTTDDSYDALDPTPRAALLQPCNGGHHDQ
;
A
#
# COMPACT_ATOMS: atom_id res chain seq x y z
N MET A 1 -19.18 -9.52 -3.33
CA MET A 1 -18.83 -10.85 -3.90
C MET A 1 -17.61 -10.66 -4.77
N THR A 2 -16.48 -11.24 -4.37
CA THR A 2 -15.25 -11.26 -5.16
C THR A 2 -15.46 -12.18 -6.37
N LEU A 3 -15.04 -11.78 -7.57
CA LEU A 3 -15.15 -12.58 -8.79
C LEU A 3 -14.34 -13.89 -8.75
N LEU A 4 -13.40 -14.00 -7.82
CA LEU A 4 -12.50 -15.14 -7.66
C LEU A 4 -12.96 -16.06 -6.53
N ARG A 5 -12.92 -17.38 -6.77
CA ARG A 5 -13.07 -18.39 -5.72
C ARG A 5 -11.73 -18.65 -5.05
N THR A 6 -11.63 -18.33 -3.77
CA THR A 6 -10.48 -18.72 -2.95
C THR A 6 -10.46 -20.25 -2.78
N PRO A 7 -9.34 -20.93 -3.06
CA PRO A 7 -9.20 -22.36 -2.79
C PRO A 7 -9.38 -22.68 -1.31
N GLU A 8 -10.09 -23.76 -0.98
CA GLU A 8 -10.31 -24.21 0.41
C GLU A 8 -8.99 -24.54 1.11
N ALA A 9 -8.05 -25.16 0.39
CA ALA A 9 -6.69 -25.42 0.85
C ALA A 9 -5.70 -24.48 0.15
N SER A 10 -5.46 -23.31 0.74
CA SER A 10 -4.45 -22.36 0.27
C SER A 10 -3.31 -22.24 1.29
N ALA A 11 -2.11 -22.65 0.90
CA ALA A 11 -0.91 -22.49 1.72
C ALA A 11 -0.64 -21.02 2.06
N LEU A 12 -0.97 -20.10 1.14
CA LEU A 12 -0.87 -18.67 1.37
C LEU A 12 -1.82 -18.21 2.47
N CYS A 13 -3.09 -18.65 2.44
CA CYS A 13 -4.06 -18.34 3.49
C CYS A 13 -3.62 -18.93 4.83
N GLY A 14 -3.09 -20.16 4.85
CA GLY A 14 -2.59 -20.79 6.07
C GLY A 14 -1.41 -20.02 6.68
N ALA A 15 -0.45 -19.60 5.85
CA ALA A 15 0.70 -18.82 6.29
C ALA A 15 0.30 -17.45 6.87
N ASP A 16 -0.59 -16.72 6.19
CA ASP A 16 -1.06 -15.42 6.68
C ASP A 16 -1.93 -15.54 7.92
N HIS A 17 -2.76 -16.57 8.05
CA HIS A 17 -3.51 -16.81 9.27
C HIS A 17 -2.59 -17.04 10.48
N HIS A 18 -1.54 -17.86 10.30
CA HIS A 18 -0.55 -18.09 11.34
C HIS A 18 0.20 -16.81 11.73
N ARG A 19 0.54 -15.96 10.75
CA ARG A 19 1.32 -14.72 10.97
C ARG A 19 0.48 -13.57 11.55
N LEU A 20 -0.74 -13.40 11.07
CA LEU A 20 -1.58 -12.22 11.33
C LEU A 20 -2.78 -12.51 12.25
N GLY A 21 -3.08 -13.78 12.54
CA GLY A 21 -4.28 -14.18 13.28
C GLY A 21 -5.57 -14.17 12.43
N TYR A 22 -5.52 -13.72 11.19
CA TYR A 22 -6.63 -13.72 10.22
C TYR A 22 -6.08 -13.85 8.80
N VAL A 23 -6.97 -14.07 7.82
CA VAL A 23 -6.60 -14.13 6.39
C VAL A 23 -7.04 -12.84 5.72
N PRO A 24 -6.11 -11.95 5.32
CA PRO A 24 -6.44 -10.73 4.61
C PRO A 24 -7.22 -10.97 3.32
N HIS A 25 -8.06 -10.02 2.94
CA HIS A 25 -8.82 -10.09 1.70
C HIS A 25 -7.91 -10.13 0.47
N TYR A 26 -6.78 -9.43 0.47
CA TYR A 26 -5.80 -9.55 -0.63
C TYR A 26 -5.27 -10.98 -0.75
N THR A 27 -5.01 -11.65 0.37
CA THR A 27 -4.54 -13.04 0.38
C THR A 27 -5.54 -13.97 -0.29
N ARG A 28 -6.82 -13.78 -0.03
CA ARG A 28 -7.92 -14.54 -0.65
C ARG A 28 -8.01 -14.33 -2.15
N VAL A 29 -7.72 -13.12 -2.62
CA VAL A 29 -7.69 -12.74 -4.06
C VAL A 29 -6.51 -13.39 -4.78
N PHE A 30 -5.35 -13.46 -4.14
CA PHE A 30 -4.14 -14.05 -4.72
C PHE A 30 -4.04 -15.57 -4.55
N ALA A 31 -4.82 -16.16 -3.65
CA ALA A 31 -4.81 -17.60 -3.37
C ALA A 31 -4.99 -18.53 -4.59
N PRO A 32 -5.78 -18.20 -5.63
CA PRO A 32 -5.85 -19.02 -6.86
C PRO A 32 -4.54 -19.04 -7.67
N GLY A 33 -3.67 -18.05 -7.49
CA GLY A 33 -2.41 -17.89 -8.20
C GLY A 33 -1.22 -17.69 -7.26
N PRO A 34 -0.89 -18.66 -6.40
CA PRO A 34 0.15 -18.49 -5.37
C PRO A 34 1.53 -18.22 -5.96
N ALA A 35 1.84 -18.76 -7.15
CA ALA A 35 3.08 -18.48 -7.87
C ALA A 35 3.17 -17.03 -8.36
N ILE A 36 2.04 -16.43 -8.74
CA ILE A 36 1.97 -15.01 -9.14
C ILE A 36 2.27 -14.14 -7.92
N TYR A 37 1.64 -14.43 -6.79
CA TYR A 37 1.91 -13.71 -5.54
C TYR A 37 3.35 -13.87 -5.07
N ALA A 38 3.92 -15.09 -5.16
CA ALA A 38 5.31 -15.32 -4.81
C ALA A 38 6.28 -14.51 -5.69
N ALA A 39 6.08 -14.50 -7.01
CA ALA A 39 6.89 -13.70 -7.94
C ALA A 39 6.72 -12.20 -7.69
N TRP A 40 5.49 -11.77 -7.41
CA TRP A 40 5.16 -10.40 -7.02
C TRP A 40 5.93 -9.99 -5.75
N THR A 41 5.90 -10.81 -4.71
CA THR A 41 6.64 -10.58 -3.47
C THR A 41 8.14 -10.55 -3.69
N GLN A 42 8.70 -11.45 -4.51
CA GLN A 42 10.13 -11.44 -4.84
C GLN A 42 10.55 -10.13 -5.52
N LEU A 43 9.75 -9.66 -6.49
CA LEU A 43 10.00 -8.37 -7.15
C LEU A 43 9.95 -7.23 -6.13
N VAL A 44 8.90 -7.16 -5.32
CA VAL A 44 8.78 -6.15 -4.27
C VAL A 44 10.00 -6.22 -3.36
N THR A 45 10.33 -7.35 -2.74
CA THR A 45 11.51 -7.50 -1.89
C THR A 45 12.80 -7.02 -2.56
N ALA A 46 13.02 -7.34 -3.83
CA ALA A 46 14.20 -6.89 -4.56
C ALA A 46 14.25 -5.36 -4.74
N LEU A 47 13.11 -4.71 -4.98
CA LEU A 47 13.03 -3.24 -5.10
C LEU A 47 13.41 -2.50 -3.82
N TRP A 48 13.41 -3.19 -2.68
CA TRP A 48 13.59 -2.58 -1.38
C TRP A 48 14.87 -3.04 -0.67
N ALA A 49 15.68 -3.88 -1.31
CA ALA A 49 16.86 -4.54 -0.73
C ALA A 49 18.02 -3.61 -0.31
N GLY A 50 17.81 -2.30 -0.26
CA GLY A 50 18.78 -1.30 0.18
C GLY A 50 18.19 -0.06 0.85
N MET A 51 16.90 -0.10 1.21
CA MET A 51 16.24 0.97 1.96
C MET A 51 15.82 0.46 3.34
N ASP A 52 15.77 1.37 4.32
CA ASP A 52 15.25 1.02 5.64
C ASP A 52 13.72 0.86 5.57
N GLU A 53 13.19 -0.04 6.39
CA GLU A 53 11.78 -0.45 6.37
C GLU A 53 10.81 0.71 6.57
N ARG A 54 11.19 1.72 7.37
CA ARG A 54 10.39 2.93 7.56
C ARG A 54 10.28 3.73 6.28
N ARG A 55 11.40 3.95 5.58
CA ARG A 55 11.42 4.66 4.30
C ARG A 55 10.59 3.94 3.24
N ASP A 56 10.67 2.61 3.19
CA ASP A 56 9.87 1.81 2.26
C ASP A 56 8.37 2.02 2.45
N GLU A 57 7.89 1.91 3.69
CA GLU A 57 6.47 2.05 4.01
C GLU A 57 5.97 3.47 3.72
N LEU A 58 6.78 4.49 3.97
CA LEU A 58 6.48 5.87 3.59
C LEU A 58 6.34 6.04 2.07
N VAL A 59 7.25 5.47 1.29
CA VAL A 59 7.21 5.55 -0.19
C VAL A 59 5.99 4.79 -0.73
N ARG A 60 5.72 3.58 -0.24
CA ARG A 60 4.54 2.79 -0.65
C ARG A 60 3.24 3.50 -0.29
N HIS A 61 3.17 4.10 0.90
CA HIS A 61 2.02 4.88 1.33
C HIS A 61 1.78 6.12 0.45
N ALA A 62 2.84 6.89 0.15
CA ALA A 62 2.76 8.04 -0.74
C ALA A 62 2.33 7.65 -2.16
N ALA A 63 2.90 6.56 -2.70
CA ALA A 63 2.51 6.01 -3.99
C ALA A 63 1.03 5.60 -4.00
N ALA A 64 0.57 4.87 -2.98
CA ALA A 64 -0.83 4.45 -2.84
C ALA A 64 -1.79 5.65 -2.78
N ARG A 65 -1.44 6.72 -2.04
CA ARG A 65 -2.24 7.96 -1.98
C ARG A 65 -2.33 8.62 -3.34
N ARG A 66 -1.21 8.73 -4.08
CA ARG A 66 -1.18 9.32 -5.43
C ARG A 66 -2.02 8.54 -6.43
N LEU A 67 -2.09 7.22 -6.26
CA LEU A 67 -2.93 6.30 -7.05
C LEU A 67 -4.39 6.24 -6.58
N ARG A 68 -4.72 6.83 -5.42
CA ARG A 68 -6.02 6.72 -4.75
C ARG A 68 -6.41 5.26 -4.42
N ALA A 69 -5.40 4.43 -4.19
CA ALA A 69 -5.52 3.00 -3.90
C ALA A 69 -5.91 2.77 -2.42
N ARG A 70 -7.20 2.85 -2.10
CA ARG A 70 -7.71 2.81 -0.70
C ARG A 70 -7.15 1.65 0.12
N TYR A 71 -7.07 0.46 -0.46
CA TYR A 71 -6.55 -0.72 0.23
C TYR A 71 -5.08 -0.55 0.62
N CYS A 72 -4.23 -0.19 -0.34
CA CYS A 72 -2.80 0.02 -0.09
C CYS A 72 -2.55 1.21 0.84
N VAL A 73 -3.35 2.27 0.75
CA VAL A 73 -3.25 3.43 1.67
C VAL A 73 -3.44 3.00 3.12
N LEU A 74 -4.49 2.23 3.42
CA LEU A 74 -4.78 1.77 4.78
C LEU A 74 -3.78 0.70 5.25
N ALA A 75 -3.48 -0.30 4.41
CA ALA A 75 -2.56 -1.37 4.78
C ALA A 75 -1.17 -0.82 5.19
N HIS A 76 -0.61 0.07 4.38
CA HIS A 76 0.69 0.69 4.67
C HIS A 76 0.62 1.71 5.81
N ALA A 77 -0.51 2.41 5.99
CA ALA A 77 -0.71 3.27 7.16
C ALA A 77 -0.74 2.46 8.47
N THR A 78 -1.33 1.26 8.46
CA THR A 78 -1.37 0.38 9.63
C THR A 78 0.02 -0.06 10.04
N VAL A 79 0.89 -0.41 9.09
CA VAL A 79 2.30 -0.74 9.38
C VAL A 79 3.05 0.47 9.93
N LEU A 80 2.85 1.64 9.33
CA LEU A 80 3.45 2.89 9.81
C LEU A 80 3.04 3.22 11.25
N GLN A 81 1.75 3.14 11.60
CA GLN A 81 1.26 3.43 12.94
C GLN A 81 1.75 2.42 13.98
N SER A 82 1.75 1.13 13.63
CA SER A 82 2.09 0.08 14.59
C SER A 82 3.58 0.01 14.90
N THR A 83 4.42 0.47 13.97
CA THR A 83 5.87 0.20 14.02
C THR A 83 6.73 1.47 14.04
N PHE A 84 6.30 2.56 13.40
CA PHE A 84 7.21 3.66 13.07
C PHE A 84 6.76 5.06 13.48
N LEU A 85 5.45 5.33 13.55
CA LEU A 85 4.89 6.66 13.70
C LEU A 85 3.80 6.68 14.78
N ASP A 86 3.79 7.75 15.58
CA ASP A 86 2.64 8.09 16.41
C ASP A 86 1.47 8.64 15.58
N THR A 87 0.31 8.82 16.23
CA THR A 87 -0.90 9.32 15.59
C THR A 87 -0.72 10.71 14.98
N ASP A 88 0.00 11.61 15.65
CA ASP A 88 0.19 12.99 15.18
C ASP A 88 1.04 13.04 13.91
N SER A 89 2.12 12.25 13.86
CA SER A 89 2.98 12.10 12.70
C SER A 89 2.25 11.49 11.51
N LEU A 90 1.42 10.46 11.75
CA LEU A 90 0.61 9.86 10.69
C LEU A 90 -0.48 10.82 10.20
N LEU A 91 -1.09 11.61 11.09
CA LEU A 91 -2.05 12.63 10.73
C LEU A 91 -1.41 13.71 9.86
N ALA A 92 -0.20 14.18 10.21
CA ALA A 92 0.54 15.15 9.41
C ALA A 92 0.76 14.66 7.98
N ILE A 93 1.13 13.39 7.80
CA ILE A 93 1.27 12.77 6.47
C ILE A 93 -0.09 12.65 5.78
N ALA A 94 -1.15 12.29 6.52
CA ALA A 94 -2.49 12.10 5.95
C ALA A 94 -3.10 13.41 5.42
N VAL A 95 -2.85 14.53 6.10
CA VAL A 95 -3.38 15.86 5.70
C VAL A 95 -2.45 16.60 4.74
N ASP A 96 -1.17 16.21 4.65
CA ASP A 96 -0.27 16.76 3.65
C ASP A 96 -0.77 16.40 2.25
N ARG A 97 -1.05 17.44 1.45
CA ARG A 97 -1.61 17.34 0.09
C ARG A 97 -0.54 17.58 -0.97
N HIS A 98 0.68 17.97 -0.59
CA HIS A 98 1.77 18.23 -1.52
C HIS A 98 2.47 16.91 -1.93
N GLY A 99 1.69 15.94 -2.43
CA GLY A 99 2.23 14.69 -2.95
C GLY A 99 2.66 14.74 -4.42
N SER A 100 2.89 15.93 -4.98
CA SER A 100 2.80 16.13 -6.43
C SER A 100 4.05 16.63 -7.13
N ASP A 101 5.17 16.90 -6.45
CA ASP A 101 6.35 17.36 -7.17
C ASP A 101 7.56 16.48 -6.94
N LEU A 102 7.81 15.60 -7.92
CA LEU A 102 9.03 14.81 -7.98
C LEU A 102 10.22 15.68 -8.37
N ASP A 103 10.04 16.83 -9.00
CA ASP A 103 11.15 17.62 -9.53
C ASP A 103 12.03 18.26 -8.43
N PRO A 104 11.49 18.80 -7.32
CA PRO A 104 12.28 19.19 -6.15
C PRO A 104 12.95 18.00 -5.45
N LEU A 105 12.30 16.82 -5.45
CA LEU A 105 12.87 15.59 -4.89
C LEU A 105 14.00 15.01 -5.74
N ARG A 106 13.95 15.16 -7.08
CA ARG A 106 15.00 14.69 -8.00
C ARG A 106 16.35 15.35 -7.75
N ALA A 107 16.37 16.57 -7.21
CA ALA A 107 17.63 17.25 -6.85
C ALA A 107 18.34 16.61 -5.65
N HIS A 108 17.63 15.80 -4.86
CA HIS A 108 18.11 15.22 -3.61
C HIS A 108 18.12 13.68 -3.59
N LEU A 109 17.72 13.03 -4.68
CA LEU A 109 17.68 11.58 -4.82
C LEU A 109 18.66 11.10 -5.90
N SER A 110 19.34 9.99 -5.63
CA SER A 110 20.11 9.26 -6.64
C SER A 110 19.19 8.64 -7.70
N ASN A 111 19.74 8.33 -8.88
CA ASN A 111 19.01 7.59 -9.93
C ASN A 111 18.43 6.25 -9.44
N MET A 112 19.13 5.59 -8.51
CA MET A 112 18.66 4.35 -7.91
C MET A 112 17.43 4.57 -7.03
N GLU A 113 17.43 5.63 -6.21
CA GLU A 113 16.27 5.99 -5.38
C GLU A 113 15.08 6.42 -6.23
N ILE A 114 15.32 7.19 -7.30
CA ILE A 114 14.27 7.55 -8.27
C ILE A 114 13.67 6.29 -8.90
N PHE A 115 14.52 5.34 -9.32
CA PHE A 115 14.06 4.07 -9.88
C PHE A 115 13.23 3.28 -8.86
N HIS A 116 13.67 3.16 -7.61
CA HIS A 116 12.91 2.49 -6.56
C HIS A 116 11.54 3.13 -6.34
N VAL A 117 11.45 4.46 -6.32
CA VAL A 117 10.17 5.18 -6.19
C VAL A 117 9.24 4.88 -7.38
N VAL A 118 9.75 4.96 -8.61
CA VAL A 118 8.95 4.68 -9.81
C VAL A 118 8.48 3.22 -9.84
N ALA A 119 9.40 2.29 -9.56
CA ALA A 119 9.11 0.87 -9.51
C ALA A 119 8.12 0.53 -8.38
N ALA A 120 8.20 1.20 -7.24
CA ALA A 120 7.23 1.10 -6.16
C ALA A 120 5.82 1.56 -6.57
N VAL A 121 5.72 2.66 -7.32
CA VAL A 121 4.42 3.11 -7.86
C VAL A 121 3.86 2.07 -8.84
N ALA A 122 4.69 1.54 -9.74
CA ALA A 122 4.28 0.47 -10.66
C ALA A 122 3.85 -0.79 -9.88
N ALA A 123 4.53 -1.07 -8.79
CA ALA A 123 4.26 -2.18 -7.91
C ALA A 123 2.91 -2.07 -7.19
N CYS A 124 2.67 -0.93 -6.54
CA CYS A 124 1.38 -0.62 -5.95
C CYS A 124 0.27 -0.64 -6.99
N ARG A 125 0.53 -0.17 -8.23
CA ARG A 125 -0.43 -0.24 -9.34
C ARG A 125 -0.83 -1.66 -9.68
N PHE A 126 0.09 -2.59 -9.77
CA PHE A 126 -0.24 -3.99 -10.03
C PHE A 126 -1.18 -4.54 -8.95
N CYS A 127 -0.82 -4.37 -7.68
CA CYS A 127 -1.61 -4.88 -6.57
C CYS A 127 -3.00 -4.23 -6.51
N THR A 128 -3.08 -2.88 -6.56
CA THR A 128 -4.37 -2.19 -6.49
C THR A 128 -5.25 -2.49 -7.70
N ALA A 129 -4.69 -2.61 -8.91
CA ALA A 129 -5.48 -2.95 -10.09
C ALA A 129 -6.13 -4.33 -9.97
N VAL A 130 -5.42 -5.31 -9.40
CA VAL A 130 -5.99 -6.64 -9.11
C VAL A 130 -7.13 -6.52 -8.10
N LEU A 131 -6.92 -5.81 -6.99
CA LEU A 131 -7.91 -5.66 -5.92
C LEU A 131 -9.16 -4.89 -6.41
N ASP A 132 -8.96 -3.84 -7.20
CA ASP A 132 -10.04 -3.03 -7.78
C ASP A 132 -10.86 -3.85 -8.78
N ALA A 133 -10.20 -4.61 -9.66
CA ALA A 133 -10.86 -5.48 -10.63
C ALA A 133 -11.68 -6.59 -9.97
N THR A 134 -11.33 -6.99 -8.75
CA THR A 134 -12.08 -7.99 -7.98
C THR A 134 -13.06 -7.37 -6.99
N HIS A 135 -13.20 -6.04 -6.96
CA HIS A 135 -14.03 -5.29 -6.02
C HIS A 135 -13.76 -5.65 -4.56
N THR A 136 -12.47 -5.81 -4.22
CA THR A 136 -12.05 -6.23 -2.89
C THR A 136 -12.24 -5.10 -1.89
N THR A 137 -12.95 -5.38 -0.81
CA THR A 137 -13.10 -4.46 0.31
C THR A 137 -11.88 -4.53 1.24
N THR A 138 -11.61 -3.44 1.94
CA THR A 138 -10.58 -3.37 2.99
C THR A 138 -10.87 -4.36 4.12
N ASP A 139 -9.84 -4.78 4.84
CA ASP A 139 -9.96 -5.66 6.00
C ASP A 139 -10.50 -4.91 7.21
N ASP A 140 -11.35 -5.56 8.01
CA ASP A 140 -11.88 -5.00 9.27
C ASP A 140 -10.77 -4.67 10.26
N SER A 141 -9.63 -5.37 10.19
CA SER A 141 -8.45 -5.09 11.03
C SER A 141 -7.92 -3.67 10.85
N TYR A 142 -8.17 -3.03 9.70
CA TYR A 142 -7.74 -1.64 9.48
C TYR A 142 -8.60 -0.64 10.28
N ASP A 143 -9.67 -1.07 10.92
CA ASP A 143 -10.44 -0.23 11.85
C ASP A 143 -9.69 0.08 13.16
N ALA A 144 -8.62 -0.66 13.44
CA ALA A 144 -7.71 -0.37 14.54
C ALA A 144 -6.83 0.88 14.28
N LEU A 145 -6.78 1.38 13.04
CA LEU A 145 -6.14 2.67 12.74
C LEU A 145 -6.86 3.78 13.50
N ASP A 146 -6.08 4.70 14.09
CA ASP A 146 -6.66 5.87 14.77
C ASP A 146 -7.70 6.55 13.85
N PRO A 147 -8.93 6.83 14.36
CA PRO A 147 -10.03 7.27 13.52
C PRO A 147 -9.75 8.61 12.82
N THR A 148 -8.91 9.47 13.40
CA THR A 148 -8.60 10.80 12.84
C THR A 148 -7.75 10.71 11.56
N PRO A 149 -6.54 10.12 11.57
CA PRO A 149 -5.77 9.92 10.33
C PRO A 149 -6.48 8.97 9.37
N ARG A 150 -7.19 7.93 9.85
CA ARG A 150 -7.96 7.02 8.98
C ARG A 150 -8.99 7.77 8.15
N ALA A 151 -9.76 8.67 8.77
CA ALA A 151 -10.74 9.49 8.06
C ALA A 151 -10.07 10.42 7.03
N ALA A 152 -8.97 11.06 7.40
CA ALA A 152 -8.22 11.95 6.51
C ALA A 152 -7.65 11.22 5.28
N LEU A 153 -7.10 10.01 5.47
CA LEU A 153 -6.55 9.18 4.40
C LEU A 153 -7.59 8.70 3.38
N LEU A 154 -8.84 8.57 3.81
CA LEU A 154 -9.96 8.12 2.97
C LEU A 154 -10.66 9.27 2.25
N GLN A 155 -10.37 10.52 2.59
CA GLN A 155 -10.92 11.66 1.88
C GLN A 155 -10.27 11.79 0.49
N PRO A 156 -11.04 12.13 -0.56
CA PRO A 156 -10.46 12.44 -1.86
C PRO A 156 -9.44 13.57 -1.72
N CYS A 157 -8.24 13.40 -2.27
CA CYS A 157 -7.35 14.55 -2.49
C CYS A 157 -8.09 15.50 -3.44
N ASN A 158 -8.61 16.61 -2.93
CA ASN A 158 -9.06 17.75 -3.75
C ASN A 158 -7.84 18.29 -4.50
N GLY A 159 -7.52 17.65 -5.62
CA GLY A 159 -6.60 18.22 -6.59
C GLY A 159 -7.31 19.40 -7.21
N GLY A 160 -6.93 20.62 -6.80
CA GLY A 160 -7.23 21.79 -7.60
C GLY A 160 -6.78 21.49 -9.03
N HIS A 161 -7.72 21.53 -9.97
CA HIS A 161 -7.39 21.64 -11.38
C HIS A 161 -6.62 22.96 -11.51
N HIS A 162 -5.31 22.90 -11.65
CA HIS A 162 -4.58 23.95 -12.34
C HIS A 162 -4.61 23.59 -13.82
N ASP A 163 -5.78 23.83 -14.43
CA ASP A 163 -5.84 24.16 -15.85
C ASP A 163 -5.36 25.61 -15.97
N GLN A 164 -4.16 25.79 -16.53
CA GLN A 164 -3.75 26.99 -17.27
C GLN A 164 -2.91 26.56 -18.46
#